data_AF-A0A2J6I601-F1
#
_entry.id   AF-A0A2J6I601-F1
#
_cell.length_a   1.000
_cell.length_b   1.000
_cell.length_c   1.000
_cell.angle_alpha   90.00
_cell.angle_beta   90.00
_cell.angle_gamma   90.00
#
_symmetry.space_group_name_H-M   'P 1'
#
loop_
_entity.id
_entity.type
_entity.pdbx_description
1 polymer ?
#
loop_
_entity_poly.entity_id
_entity_poly.type
_entity_poly.pdbx_seq_one_letter_code
_entity_poly.pdbx_strand_id
1 'polypeptide(L)' 'MNLDFNTIQQTGWLGGWEIAVIVLVVILLFGGRKIPELMRGLGKGIKEFKEGVGGEEENKGENADENKNTEDKK' A
#
# COMPACT_ATOMS: atom_id res chain seq x y z
N MET A 1 -27.66 28.99 2.02
CA MET A 1 -26.52 28.25 1.44
C MET A 1 -26.50 26.88 2.09
N ASN A 2 -27.05 25.86 1.41
CA ASN A 2 -26.95 24.49 1.86
C ASN A 2 -25.68 23.91 1.25
N LEU A 3 -24.76 23.47 2.11
CA LEU A 3 -23.61 22.68 1.68
C LEU A 3 -24.08 21.23 1.58
N ASP A 4 -24.62 20.88 0.42
CA ASP A 4 -25.01 19.50 0.11
C ASP A 4 -23.77 18.62 -0.10
N PHE A 5 -23.84 17.38 0.40
CA PHE A 5 -22.77 16.38 0.40
C PHE A 5 -22.21 16.09 -1.02
N ASN A 6 -23.03 16.29 -2.06
CA ASN A 6 -22.66 16.15 -3.46
C ASN A 6 -21.64 17.21 -3.93
N THR A 7 -21.64 18.40 -3.34
CA THR A 7 -20.69 19.48 -3.67
C THR A 7 -19.31 19.22 -3.08
N ILE A 8 -19.25 18.63 -1.88
CA ILE A 8 -17.99 18.22 -1.24
C ILE A 8 -17.37 17.01 -1.98
N GLN A 9 -18.18 16.18 -2.64
CA GLN A 9 -17.67 15.14 -3.55
C GLN A 9 -17.11 15.72 -4.86
N GLN A 10 -17.61 16.87 -5.34
CA GLN A 10 -17.09 17.52 -6.55
C GLN A 10 -15.81 18.34 -6.31
N THR A 11 -15.60 18.90 -5.12
CA THR A 11 -14.32 19.54 -4.75
C THR A 11 -13.34 18.60 -4.03
N GLY A 12 -13.84 17.50 -3.46
CA GLY A 12 -13.03 16.41 -2.87
C GLY A 12 -12.50 15.40 -3.87
N TRP A 13 -12.82 15.55 -5.16
CA TRP A 13 -12.27 14.75 -6.25
C TRP A 13 -10.79 15.09 -6.55
N LEU A 14 -10.32 16.27 -6.13
CA LEU A 14 -9.01 16.84 -6.51
C LEU A 14 -7.80 16.33 -5.72
N GLY A 15 -7.97 15.31 -4.87
CA GLY A 15 -6.86 14.76 -4.07
C GLY A 15 -6.70 13.25 -4.22
N GLY A 16 -7.79 12.50 -4.10
CA GLY A 16 -7.75 11.04 -4.17
C GLY A 16 -7.74 10.51 -5.61
N TRP A 17 -8.44 11.16 -6.53
CA TRP A 17 -8.58 10.65 -7.89
C TRP A 17 -7.30 10.82 -8.69
N GLU A 18 -6.57 11.93 -8.53
CA GLU A 18 -5.24 12.12 -9.14
C GLU A 18 -4.28 11.02 -8.70
N ILE A 19 -4.23 10.71 -7.40
CA ILE A 19 -3.37 9.64 -6.87
C ILE A 19 -3.80 8.29 -7.45
N ALA A 20 -5.10 7.99 -7.51
CA ALA A 20 -5.60 6.75 -8.08
C ALA A 20 -5.23 6.61 -9.57
N VAL A 21 -5.33 7.68 -10.36
CA VAL A 21 -4.94 7.70 -11.78
C VAL A 21 -3.44 7.50 -11.94
N ILE A 22 -2.61 8.17 -11.13
CA ILE A 22 -1.15 7.99 -11.16
C ILE A 22 -0.77 6.54 -10.83
N VAL A 23 -1.35 5.97 -9.77
CA VAL A 23 -1.13 4.57 -9.39
C VAL A 23 -1.56 3.62 -10.51
N LEU A 24 -2.69 3.89 -11.17
CA LEU A 24 -3.16 3.10 -12.29
C LEU A 24 -2.18 3.12 -13.47
N VAL A 25 -1.66 4.30 -13.84
CA VAL A 25 -0.66 4.43 -14.91
C VAL A 25 0.64 3.71 -14.54
N VAL A 26 1.11 3.85 -13.29
CA VAL A 26 2.30 3.14 -12.80
C VAL A 26 2.10 1.63 -12.88
N ILE A 27 0.94 1.11 -12.49
CA ILE A 27 0.62 -0.31 -12.61
C ILE A 27 0.57 -0.78 -14.07
N LEU A 28 0.10 0.04 -15.00
CA LEU A 28 0.09 -0.30 -16.43
C LEU A 28 1.52 -0.32 -17.04
N LEU A 29 2.39 0.60 -16.62
CA LEU A 29 3.76 0.69 -17.13
C LEU A 29 4.69 -0.37 -16.52
N PHE A 30 4.60 -0.59 -15.22
CA PHE A 30 5.48 -1.51 -14.50
C PHE A 30 4.87 -2.91 -14.32
N GLY A 31 3.54 -3.04 -14.47
CA GLY A 31 2.81 -4.26 -14.14
C GLY A 31 2.53 -4.36 -12.63
N GLY A 32 1.35 -4.85 -12.25
CA GLY A 32 0.93 -5.01 -10.85
C GLY A 32 1.84 -5.92 -10.00
N ARG A 33 2.76 -6.67 -10.61
CA ARG A 33 3.70 -7.56 -9.93
C ARG A 33 5.01 -6.87 -9.51
N LYS A 34 5.43 -5.79 -10.17
CA LYS A 34 6.72 -5.14 -9.87
C LYS A 34 6.67 -4.26 -8.63
N ILE A 35 5.55 -3.58 -8.37
CA ILE A 35 5.34 -2.75 -7.17
C ILE A 35 5.52 -3.57 -5.87
N PRO A 36 4.85 -4.72 -5.67
CA PRO A 36 5.01 -5.50 -4.44
C PRO A 36 6.41 -6.15 -4.34
N GLU A 37 7.04 -6.48 -5.46
CA GLU A 37 8.41 -7.00 -5.50
C GLU A 37 9.43 -5.95 -5.04
N LEU A 38 9.31 -4.71 -5.53
CA LEU A 38 10.11 -3.57 -5.09
C LEU A 38 9.87 -3.21 -3.62
N MET A 39 8.61 -3.23 -3.16
CA MET A 39 8.27 -2.98 -1.75
C MET A 39 8.84 -4.08 -0.82
N ARG A 40 8.78 -5.35 -1.24
CA ARG A 40 9.39 -6.46 -0.48
C ARG A 40 10.91 -6.32 -0.42
N GLY A 41 11.57 -5.92 -1.51
CA GLY A 41 13.01 -5.66 -1.54
C GLY A 41 13.40 -4.46 -0.66
N LEU A 42 12.68 -3.34 -0.79
CA LEU A 42 12.90 -2.13 0.00
C LEU A 42 12.64 -2.36 1.49
N GLY A 43 11.57 -3.07 1.86
CA GLY A 43 11.25 -3.40 3.26
C GLY A 43 12.33 -4.25 3.92
N LYS A 44 12.88 -5.23 3.20
CA LYS A 44 14.05 -6.01 3.67
C LYS A 44 15.28 -5.13 3.83
N GLY A 45 15.59 -4.27 2.85
CA GLY A 45 16.73 -3.36 2.94
C GLY A 45 16.61 -2.34 4.07
N ILE A 46 15.42 -1.80 4.33
CA ILE A 46 15.16 -0.90 5.47
C ILE A 46 15.30 -1.66 6.79
N LYS A 47 14.83 -2.91 6.86
CA LYS A 47 14.98 -3.76 8.04
C LYS A 47 16.45 -4.03 8.35
N GLU A 48 17.22 -4.49 7.37
CA GLU A 48 18.66 -4.75 7.51
C GLU A 48 19.45 -3.47 7.83
N PHE A 49 19.06 -2.34 7.22
CA PHE A 49 19.64 -1.04 7.53
C PHE A 49 19.39 -0.65 8.99
N LYS A 50 18.15 -0.82 9.49
CA LYS A 50 17.76 -0.50 10.87
C LYS A 50 18.47 -1.40 11.90
N GLU A 51 18.62 -2.69 11.59
CA GLU A 51 19.36 -3.66 12.41
C GLU A 51 20.85 -3.32 12.45
N GLY A 52 21.46 -2.94 11.31
CA GLY A 52 22.88 -2.61 11.22
C GLY A 52 23.27 -1.28 11.87
N VAL A 53 22.36 -0.32 12.00
CA VAL A 53 22.61 0.97 12.68
C VAL A 53 22.37 0.93 14.20
N GLY A 54 22.16 -0.25 14.79
CA GLY A 54 22.03 -0.44 16.24
C GLY A 54 20.59 -0.47 16.78
N GLY A 55 19.59 -0.66 15.92
CA GLY A 55 18.20 -0.89 16.33
C GLY A 55 17.94 -2.36 16.64
N GLU A 56 18.48 -2.88 17.74
CA GLU A 56 18.43 -4.31 18.08
C GLU A 56 17.14 -4.75 18.84
N GLU A 57 16.17 -3.86 19.08
CA GLU A 57 15.10 -4.11 20.08
C GLU A 57 13.65 -4.12 19.56
N GLU A 58 13.38 -4.13 18.26
CA GLU A 58 12.00 -4.06 17.77
C GLU A 58 11.73 -4.95 16.55
N ASN A 59 11.83 -6.27 16.74
CA ASN A 59 11.37 -7.27 15.78
C ASN A 59 10.05 -7.91 16.26
N LYS A 60 8.92 -7.24 16.03
CA LYS A 60 7.59 -7.90 16.08
C LYS A 60 6.63 -7.31 15.02
N GLY A 61 6.24 -8.15 14.06
CA GLY A 61 5.34 -7.82 12.93
C GLY A 61 6.15 -7.41 11.70
N GLU A 62 5.94 -7.91 10.49
CA GLU A 62 4.74 -8.45 9.86
C GLU A 62 5.14 -9.61 8.94
N ASN A 63 4.62 -10.80 9.23
CA ASN A 63 4.28 -11.75 8.17
C ASN A 63 2.91 -11.34 7.66
N ALA A 64 2.87 -10.42 6.69
CA ALA A 64 1.70 -10.25 5.82
C ALA A 64 1.69 -11.40 4.80
N ASP A 65 1.50 -12.61 5.31
CA ASP A 65 1.01 -13.75 4.54
C ASP A 65 -0.32 -14.15 5.17
N GLU A 66 -1.30 -13.25 5.07
CA GLU A 66 -2.70 -13.61 5.31
C GLU A 66 -3.20 -14.31 4.04
N ASN A 67 -2.75 -15.56 3.86
CA ASN A 67 -3.45 -16.54 3.06
C ASN A 67 -4.82 -16.77 3.73
N LYS A 68 -5.83 -15.98 3.33
CA LYS A 68 -7.23 -16.33 3.55
C LYS A 68 -7.57 -17.53 2.67
N ASN A 69 -7.22 -18.71 3.17
CA ASN A 69 -7.84 -19.96 2.78
C ASN A 69 -9.31 -19.87 3.21
N THR A 70 -10.17 -19.41 2.29
CA THR A 70 -11.61 -19.50 2.47
C THR A 70 -12.00 -20.97 2.48
N GLU A 71 -12.63 -21.34 3.59
CA GLU A 71 -13.25 -22.61 3.91
C GLU A 71 -14.14 -23.12 2.77
N ASP A 72 -13.89 -24.34 2.32
CA ASP A 72 -14.92 -25.15 1.68
C ASP A 72 -14.74 -26.62 2.11
N LYS A 73 -15.31 -26.97 3.25
CA LYS A 73 -15.63 -28.35 3.62
C LYS A 73 -16.98 -28.41 4.35
N LYS A 74 -17.99 -28.68 3.53
CA LYS A 74 -19.03 -29.73 3.71
C LYS A 74 -20.06 -29.59 4.83
#